data_AF-A0A366RHT6-F1
#
_entry.id   AF-A0A366RHT6-F1
#
_cell.length_a   1.000
_cell.length_b   1.000
_cell.length_c   1.000
_cell.angle_alpha   90.00
_cell.angle_beta   90.00
_cell.angle_gamma   90.00
#
_symmetry.space_group_name_H-M   'P 1'
#
loop_
_entity.id
_entity.type
_entity.pdbx_description
1 polymer ?
#
loop_
_entity_poly.entity_id
_entity_poly.type
_entity_poly.pdbx_seq_one_letter_code
_entity_poly.pdbx_strand_id
1 'polypeptide(L)'
;MHLTALEVAFSKTPQEIAAYVSTLRPSIPEIVNYPYSHRSRLVKPMVSYDLSAFALSFLPASGEPSLSPPLTEPVETEGITQGDNYTYHHLRRDVYDKVQEGGVVVGSRYQVPSAHITLGRYLNHDDHDTPEKRAAWVKAIDEVNAWLEKEVWDNPDSEYNGEWLVGHERGLDARNGTLWYGGGKTIMLGEGF
;
A
#
# COMPACT_ATOMS: atom_id res chain seq x y z
N MET A 1 -2.81 -2.32 10.58
CA MET A 1 -3.26 -1.77 9.29
C MET A 1 -2.19 -2.04 8.25
N HIS A 2 -2.55 -2.22 6.97
CA HIS A 2 -1.58 -2.50 5.90
C HIS A 2 -2.07 -1.91 4.57
N LEU A 3 -1.15 -1.75 3.62
CA LEU A 3 -1.41 -1.43 2.22
C LEU A 3 -0.98 -2.62 1.36
N THR A 4 -1.87 -3.12 0.50
CA THR A 4 -1.57 -4.28 -0.34
C THR A 4 -0.83 -3.88 -1.62
N ALA A 5 0.44 -4.28 -1.73
CA ALA A 5 1.22 -4.11 -2.95
C ALA A 5 0.73 -5.02 -4.10
N LEU A 6 0.41 -6.28 -3.79
CA LEU A 6 -0.09 -7.25 -4.76
C LEU A 6 -0.95 -8.32 -4.07
N GLU A 7 -2.13 -8.62 -4.61
CA GLU A 7 -2.92 -9.80 -4.22
C GLU A 7 -2.60 -10.93 -5.20
N VAL A 8 -1.79 -11.92 -4.79
CA VAL A 8 -1.34 -12.99 -5.71
C VAL A 8 -2.51 -13.90 -6.11
N ALA A 9 -3.37 -14.28 -5.17
CA ALA A 9 -4.53 -15.12 -5.42
C ALA A 9 -5.62 -14.88 -4.36
N PHE A 10 -6.89 -15.10 -4.72
CA PHE A 10 -8.03 -15.00 -3.82
C PHE A 10 -9.00 -16.18 -3.96
N SER A 11 -9.78 -16.47 -2.90
CA SER A 11 -10.83 -17.51 -2.89
C SER A 11 -10.32 -18.90 -3.32
N LYS A 12 -9.19 -19.31 -2.74
CA LYS A 12 -8.56 -20.61 -2.98
C LYS A 12 -8.61 -21.49 -1.74
N THR A 13 -8.58 -22.79 -1.95
CA THR A 13 -8.47 -23.77 -0.88
C THR A 13 -7.11 -23.65 -0.16
N PRO A 14 -7.00 -24.09 1.10
CA PRO A 14 -5.72 -24.12 1.80
C PRO A 14 -4.64 -24.90 1.05
N GLN A 15 -5.02 -25.97 0.34
CA GLN A 15 -4.11 -26.81 -0.46
C GLN A 15 -3.56 -26.04 -1.67
N GLU A 16 -4.41 -25.32 -2.40
CA GLU A 16 -3.98 -24.46 -3.52
C GLU A 16 -3.07 -23.34 -3.03
N ILE A 17 -3.40 -22.67 -1.92
CA ILE A 17 -2.55 -21.64 -1.32
C ILE A 17 -1.20 -22.20 -0.89
N ALA A 18 -1.18 -23.40 -0.28
CA ALA A 18 0.06 -24.05 0.10
C ALA A 18 0.94 -24.39 -1.12
N ALA A 19 0.33 -24.83 -2.23
CA ALA A 19 1.02 -25.08 -3.48
C ALA A 19 1.65 -23.79 -4.03
N TYR A 20 0.89 -22.67 -4.10
CA TYR A 20 1.44 -21.38 -4.54
C TYR A 20 2.60 -20.92 -3.66
N VAL A 21 2.47 -21.03 -2.35
CA VAL A 21 3.56 -20.66 -1.43
C VAL A 21 4.78 -21.56 -1.60
N SER A 22 4.58 -22.86 -1.84
CA SER A 22 5.69 -23.77 -2.10
C SER A 22 6.44 -23.40 -3.38
N THR A 23 5.69 -23.09 -4.46
CA THR A 23 6.25 -22.67 -5.74
C THR A 23 7.01 -21.34 -5.62
N LEU A 24 6.42 -20.35 -4.95
CA LEU A 24 7.00 -19.01 -4.86
C LEU A 24 8.14 -18.91 -3.83
N ARG A 25 8.25 -19.85 -2.89
CA ARG A 25 9.18 -19.80 -1.75
C ARG A 25 10.63 -19.42 -2.12
N PRO A 26 11.22 -19.93 -3.22
CA PRO A 26 12.58 -19.55 -3.62
C PRO A 26 12.71 -18.06 -4.00
N SER A 27 11.67 -17.45 -4.56
CA SER A 27 11.66 -16.05 -5.02
C SER A 27 11.19 -15.06 -3.95
N ILE A 28 10.56 -15.52 -2.87
CA ILE A 28 10.05 -14.65 -1.79
C ILE A 28 11.11 -13.67 -1.26
N PRO A 29 12.35 -14.08 -0.94
CA PRO A 29 13.36 -13.15 -0.41
C PRO A 29 13.66 -11.97 -1.34
N GLU A 30 13.71 -12.23 -2.65
CA GLU A 30 13.95 -11.17 -3.64
C GLU A 30 12.75 -10.22 -3.74
N ILE A 31 11.52 -10.75 -3.69
CA ILE A 31 10.29 -9.97 -3.77
C ILE A 31 10.13 -9.06 -2.55
N VAL A 32 10.30 -9.61 -1.33
CA VAL A 32 10.01 -8.87 -0.10
C VAL A 32 11.03 -7.76 0.18
N ASN A 33 12.28 -7.97 -0.23
CA ASN A 33 13.36 -7.01 -0.09
C ASN A 33 13.47 -6.05 -1.28
N TYR A 34 12.62 -6.18 -2.30
CA TYR A 34 12.71 -5.36 -3.51
C TYR A 34 12.69 -3.84 -3.24
N PRO A 35 11.89 -3.31 -2.28
CA PRO A 35 11.94 -1.90 -1.92
C PRO A 35 13.30 -1.40 -1.39
N TYR A 36 14.20 -2.28 -0.96
CA TYR A 36 15.51 -1.90 -0.44
C TYR A 36 16.35 -1.18 -1.50
N SER A 37 16.35 -1.70 -2.73
CA SER A 37 17.06 -1.15 -3.89
C SER A 37 16.16 -0.42 -4.89
N HIS A 38 14.83 -0.52 -4.74
CA HIS A 38 13.85 0.08 -5.63
C HIS A 38 12.81 0.88 -4.85
N ARG A 39 13.18 2.12 -4.52
CA ARG A 39 12.47 2.95 -3.55
C ARG A 39 11.44 3.80 -4.25
N SER A 40 10.18 3.63 -3.85
CA SER A 40 9.06 4.40 -4.39
C SER A 40 8.39 5.21 -3.28
N ARG A 41 7.75 6.31 -3.69
CA ARG A 41 7.12 7.27 -2.79
C ARG A 41 5.61 7.31 -3.03
N LEU A 42 4.87 7.41 -1.95
CA LEU A 42 3.45 7.69 -1.92
C LEU A 42 3.24 9.06 -1.25
N VAL A 43 2.33 9.86 -1.79
CA VAL A 43 2.09 11.25 -1.36
C VAL A 43 0.60 11.55 -1.36
N LYS A 44 0.24 12.74 -0.87
CA LYS A 44 -1.12 13.32 -0.94
C LYS A 44 -2.20 12.37 -0.40
N PRO A 45 -2.11 11.98 0.88
CA PRO A 45 -3.09 11.11 1.50
C PRO A 45 -4.49 11.74 1.49
N MET A 46 -5.51 10.95 1.17
CA MET A 46 -6.92 11.34 1.22
C MET A 46 -7.80 10.21 1.74
N VAL A 47 -8.83 10.56 2.51
CA VAL A 47 -9.90 9.64 2.85
C VAL A 47 -10.83 9.50 1.63
N SER A 48 -10.92 8.26 1.16
CA SER A 48 -11.80 7.81 0.08
C SER A 48 -12.82 6.83 0.64
N TYR A 49 -14.00 6.74 0.02
CA TYR A 49 -15.07 5.86 0.48
C TYR A 49 -15.95 5.39 -0.67
N ASP A 50 -16.60 4.26 -0.47
CA ASP A 50 -17.62 3.71 -1.35
C ASP A 50 -18.82 3.19 -0.54
N LEU A 51 -19.64 2.32 -1.10
CA LEU A 51 -20.79 1.75 -0.38
C LEU A 51 -20.43 0.69 0.67
N SER A 52 -19.18 0.22 0.69
CA SER A 52 -18.72 -0.91 1.51
C SER A 52 -17.73 -0.49 2.60
N ALA A 53 -16.92 0.54 2.35
CA ALA A 53 -15.81 0.90 3.22
C ALA A 53 -15.35 2.34 3.04
N PHE A 54 -14.45 2.77 3.92
CA PHE A 54 -13.61 3.95 3.76
C PHE A 54 -12.14 3.60 4.00
N ALA A 55 -11.26 4.31 3.30
CA ALA A 55 -9.84 4.01 3.21
C ALA A 55 -9.01 5.29 3.06
N LEU A 56 -7.81 5.29 3.65
CA LEU A 56 -6.79 6.29 3.37
C LEU A 56 -6.07 5.90 2.08
N SER A 57 -6.26 6.66 1.01
CA SER A 57 -5.66 6.47 -0.29
C SER A 57 -4.50 7.44 -0.51
N PHE A 58 -3.53 7.03 -1.33
CA PHE A 58 -2.33 7.79 -1.66
C PHE A 58 -2.14 7.85 -3.18
N LEU A 59 -1.44 8.87 -3.63
CA LEU A 59 -0.96 8.99 -5.01
C LEU A 59 0.51 8.54 -5.11
N PRO A 60 0.94 7.87 -6.19
CA PRO A 60 2.35 7.71 -6.50
C PRO A 60 3.00 9.08 -6.72
N ALA A 61 4.14 9.35 -6.07
CA ALA A 61 4.90 10.55 -6.39
C ALA A 61 5.48 10.46 -7.81
N SER A 62 5.38 11.56 -8.55
CA SER A 62 5.88 11.77 -9.90
C SER A 62 6.04 13.28 -10.14
N GLY A 63 7.10 13.87 -9.59
CA GLY A 63 7.42 15.29 -9.66
C GLY A 63 7.13 16.07 -8.37
N GLU A 64 6.56 15.43 -7.36
CA GLU A 64 6.36 16.02 -6.04
C GLU A 64 7.67 16.17 -5.25
N PRO A 65 7.84 17.29 -4.52
CA PRO A 65 9.02 17.54 -3.70
C PRO A 65 9.17 16.45 -2.61
N SER A 66 10.41 16.15 -2.23
CA SER A 66 10.69 15.27 -1.08
C SER A 66 10.47 16.05 0.22
N LEU A 67 9.62 15.51 1.10
CA LEU A 67 9.27 16.13 2.39
C LEU A 67 9.85 15.34 3.57
N SER A 68 10.18 14.08 3.35
CA SER A 68 10.86 13.19 4.29
C SER A 68 12.21 13.78 4.66
N PRO A 69 12.59 13.74 5.95
CA PRO A 69 13.93 14.09 6.37
C PRO A 69 14.97 13.31 5.56
N PRO A 70 16.14 13.91 5.28
CA PRO A 70 17.23 13.16 4.66
C PRO A 70 17.59 11.96 5.53
N LEU A 71 17.87 10.83 4.89
CA LEU A 71 18.35 9.63 5.57
C LEU A 71 19.63 9.96 6.35
N THR A 72 19.83 9.32 7.50
CA THR A 72 21.04 9.49 8.31
C THR A 72 22.27 9.06 7.51
N GLU A 73 23.30 9.90 7.44
CA GLU A 73 24.54 9.57 6.72
C GLU A 73 25.30 8.38 7.34
N PRO A 74 26.00 7.57 6.52
CA PRO A 74 26.15 7.69 5.08
C PRO A 74 24.95 7.13 4.32
N VAL A 75 24.41 7.93 3.39
CA VAL A 75 23.32 7.48 2.50
C VAL A 75 23.94 6.85 1.26
N GLU A 76 24.16 5.53 1.27
CA GLU A 76 24.51 4.80 0.05
C GLU A 76 23.33 4.84 -0.92
N THR A 77 23.52 5.54 -2.03
CA THR A 77 22.52 5.64 -3.12
C THR A 77 23.01 5.01 -4.42
N GLU A 78 24.27 4.57 -4.47
CA GLU A 78 24.84 3.90 -5.63
C GLU A 78 24.14 2.55 -5.85
N GLY A 79 23.62 2.34 -7.06
CA GLY A 79 22.87 1.14 -7.40
C GLY A 79 21.40 1.12 -6.92
N ILE A 80 20.90 2.20 -6.32
CA ILE A 80 19.50 2.31 -5.87
C ILE A 80 18.66 3.03 -6.93
N THR A 81 17.59 2.38 -7.37
CA THR A 81 16.57 2.95 -8.25
C THR A 81 15.55 3.73 -7.42
N GLN A 82 15.46 5.05 -7.61
CA GLN A 82 14.56 5.92 -6.85
C GLN A 82 14.24 7.22 -7.60
N GLY A 83 13.36 8.04 -7.03
CA GLY A 83 12.92 9.32 -7.60
C GLY A 83 11.79 9.17 -8.63
N ASP A 84 11.55 10.22 -9.42
CA ASP A 84 10.38 10.29 -10.31
C ASP A 84 10.40 9.28 -11.46
N ASN A 85 11.59 8.75 -11.79
CA ASN A 85 11.73 7.67 -12.77
C ASN A 85 11.23 6.32 -12.24
N TYR A 86 10.92 6.21 -10.94
CA TYR A 86 10.49 4.98 -10.30
C TYR A 86 9.35 5.21 -9.30
N THR A 87 8.13 5.34 -9.84
CA THR A 87 6.91 5.54 -9.05
C THR A 87 6.42 4.23 -8.39
N TYR A 88 5.47 4.34 -7.46
CA TYR A 88 4.83 3.17 -6.83
C TYR A 88 4.19 2.19 -7.84
N HIS A 89 3.79 2.66 -9.02
CA HIS A 89 3.30 1.79 -10.08
C HIS A 89 4.39 0.90 -10.69
N HIS A 90 5.62 1.39 -10.78
CA HIS A 90 6.77 0.59 -11.20
C HIS A 90 7.04 -0.52 -10.18
N LEU A 91 7.04 -0.19 -8.88
CA LEU A 91 7.16 -1.18 -7.81
C LEU A 91 6.10 -2.29 -7.93
N ARG A 92 4.83 -1.93 -8.15
CA ARG A 92 3.75 -2.93 -8.29
C ARG A 92 3.94 -3.81 -9.51
N ARG A 93 4.31 -3.23 -10.66
CA ARG A 93 4.58 -3.97 -11.90
C ARG A 93 5.73 -4.95 -11.70
N ASP A 94 6.84 -4.48 -11.14
CA ASP A 94 8.01 -5.31 -10.96
C ASP A 94 7.77 -6.43 -9.93
N VAL A 95 7.01 -6.17 -8.86
CA VAL A 95 6.57 -7.23 -7.92
C VAL A 95 5.65 -8.24 -8.60
N TYR A 96 4.76 -7.79 -9.49
CA TYR A 96 3.93 -8.67 -10.30
C TYR A 96 4.78 -9.56 -11.21
N ASP A 97 5.74 -8.97 -11.93
CA ASP A 97 6.63 -9.70 -12.84
C ASP A 97 7.46 -10.74 -12.09
N LYS A 98 8.01 -10.39 -10.92
CA LYS A 98 8.75 -11.33 -10.07
C LYS A 98 7.90 -12.50 -9.57
N VAL A 99 6.62 -12.28 -9.28
CA VAL A 99 5.71 -13.38 -8.90
C VAL A 99 5.44 -14.31 -10.08
N GLN A 100 5.27 -13.75 -11.29
CA GLN A 100 5.10 -14.52 -12.52
C GLN A 100 6.37 -15.32 -12.87
N GLU A 101 7.54 -14.69 -12.79
CA GLU A 101 8.86 -15.33 -12.97
C GLU A 101 9.09 -16.44 -11.94
N GLY A 102 8.59 -16.25 -10.71
CA GLY A 102 8.55 -17.26 -9.65
C GLY A 102 7.59 -18.42 -9.91
N GLY A 103 6.93 -18.47 -11.07
CA GLY A 103 6.11 -19.59 -11.53
C GLY A 103 4.66 -19.58 -11.02
N VAL A 104 4.19 -18.46 -10.46
CA VAL A 104 2.80 -18.31 -10.00
C VAL A 104 2.08 -17.28 -10.87
N VAL A 105 1.05 -17.74 -11.58
CA VAL A 105 0.15 -16.84 -12.30
C VAL A 105 -0.67 -16.03 -11.30
N VAL A 106 -0.53 -14.71 -11.37
CA VAL A 106 -1.28 -13.78 -10.52
C VAL A 106 -2.76 -13.79 -10.92
N GLY A 107 -3.61 -14.13 -9.95
CA GLY A 107 -5.06 -14.14 -10.08
C GLY A 107 -5.72 -13.18 -9.09
N SER A 108 -5.36 -11.89 -9.14
CA SER A 108 -5.92 -10.85 -8.27
C SER A 108 -7.41 -10.60 -8.55
N ARG A 109 -8.19 -10.28 -7.52
CA ARG A 109 -9.57 -9.82 -7.68
C ARG A 109 -9.65 -8.39 -8.22
N TYR A 110 -8.75 -7.54 -7.73
CA TYR A 110 -8.68 -6.13 -8.11
C TYR A 110 -7.38 -5.87 -8.85
N GLN A 111 -7.50 -5.44 -10.10
CA GLN A 111 -6.36 -5.12 -10.95
C GLN A 111 -6.04 -3.62 -10.96
N VAL A 112 -6.99 -2.77 -10.55
CA VAL A 112 -6.79 -1.32 -10.52
C VAL A 112 -5.71 -0.98 -9.48
N PRO A 113 -4.63 -0.28 -9.88
CA PRO A 113 -3.54 0.02 -8.98
C PRO A 113 -3.93 1.16 -8.04
N SER A 114 -4.57 0.82 -6.92
CA SER A 114 -4.84 1.76 -5.83
C SER A 114 -3.87 1.51 -4.67
N ALA A 115 -3.25 2.58 -4.18
CA ALA A 115 -2.45 2.58 -2.98
C ALA A 115 -3.33 3.04 -1.81
N HIS A 116 -3.90 2.11 -1.05
CA HIS A 116 -4.78 2.47 0.07
C HIS A 116 -4.64 1.56 1.30
N ILE A 117 -4.95 2.13 2.45
CA ILE A 117 -5.17 1.43 3.71
C ILE A 117 -6.66 1.48 4.03
N THR A 118 -7.32 0.32 4.12
CA THR A 118 -8.69 0.28 4.64
C THR A 118 -8.72 0.72 6.10
N LEU A 119 -9.52 1.75 6.41
CA LEU A 119 -9.69 2.28 7.76
C LEU A 119 -10.90 1.65 8.46
N GLY A 120 -11.97 1.37 7.71
CA GLY A 120 -13.17 0.73 8.25
C GLY A 120 -14.09 0.19 7.17
N ARG A 121 -15.02 -0.67 7.59
CA ARG A 121 -16.08 -1.25 6.75
C ARG A 121 -17.44 -0.95 7.36
N TYR A 122 -18.42 -0.69 6.50
CA TYR A 122 -19.80 -0.56 6.94
C TYR A 122 -20.37 -1.96 7.22
N LEU A 123 -20.88 -2.17 8.44
CA LEU A 123 -21.48 -3.46 8.84
C LEU A 123 -22.97 -3.52 8.51
N ASN A 124 -23.65 -2.39 8.66
CA ASN A 124 -25.04 -2.19 8.34
C ASN A 124 -25.24 -0.77 7.79
N HIS A 125 -26.48 -0.38 7.57
CA HIS A 125 -26.84 0.91 6.97
C HIS A 125 -27.40 1.91 7.99
N ASP A 126 -27.40 1.60 9.28
CA ASP A 126 -28.08 2.41 10.30
C ASP A 126 -27.49 3.83 10.39
N ASP A 127 -26.17 3.96 10.20
CA ASP A 127 -25.46 5.24 10.17
C ASP A 127 -25.61 6.01 8.85
N HIS A 128 -26.25 5.41 7.84
CA HIS A 128 -26.38 5.95 6.48
C HIS A 128 -27.81 5.81 5.91
N ASP A 129 -28.81 5.50 6.74
CA ASP A 129 -30.17 5.15 6.33
C ASP A 129 -30.95 6.32 5.73
N THR A 130 -30.60 7.54 6.11
CA THR A 130 -31.28 8.79 5.76
C THR A 130 -30.37 9.70 4.93
N PRO A 131 -30.94 10.53 4.02
CA PRO A 131 -30.18 11.52 3.28
C PRO A 131 -29.33 12.44 4.16
N GLU A 132 -29.86 12.83 5.32
CA GLU A 132 -29.22 13.74 6.27
C GLU A 132 -27.98 13.11 6.91
N LYS A 133 -28.07 11.85 7.35
CA LYS A 133 -26.92 11.11 7.89
C LYS A 133 -25.83 10.91 6.85
N ARG A 134 -26.21 10.57 5.61
CA ARG A 134 -25.25 10.46 4.50
C ARG A 134 -24.58 11.78 4.20
N ALA A 135 -25.32 12.89 4.14
CA ALA A 135 -24.75 14.21 3.92
C ALA A 135 -23.79 14.62 5.05
N ALA A 136 -24.13 14.32 6.31
CA ALA A 136 -23.25 14.57 7.44
C ALA A 136 -21.95 13.74 7.36
N TRP A 137 -22.03 12.48 6.97
CA TRP A 137 -20.87 11.61 6.78
C TRP A 137 -19.95 12.11 5.66
N VAL A 138 -20.51 12.43 4.49
CA VAL A 138 -19.75 13.00 3.36
C VAL A 138 -19.05 14.29 3.78
N LYS A 139 -19.79 15.20 4.45
CA LYS A 139 -19.23 16.46 4.94
C LYS A 139 -18.07 16.23 5.92
N ALA A 140 -18.17 15.27 6.83
CA ALA A 140 -17.09 14.96 7.74
C ALA A 140 -15.83 14.46 7.01
N ILE A 141 -16.00 13.64 5.96
CA ILE A 141 -14.89 13.21 5.11
C ILE A 141 -14.28 14.41 4.36
N ASP A 142 -15.10 15.30 3.81
CA ASP A 142 -14.63 16.51 3.11
C ASP A 142 -13.83 17.42 4.05
N GLU A 143 -14.28 17.61 5.29
CA GLU A 143 -13.56 18.38 6.32
C GLU A 143 -12.20 17.74 6.66
N VAL A 144 -12.14 16.41 6.79
CA VAL A 144 -10.87 15.68 7.00
C VAL A 144 -9.95 15.84 5.78
N ASN A 145 -10.47 15.72 4.57
CA ASN A 145 -9.69 15.86 3.35
C ASN A 145 -9.15 17.28 3.15
N ALA A 146 -9.95 18.30 3.45
CA ALA A 146 -9.50 19.69 3.43
C ALA A 146 -8.38 19.93 4.46
N TRP A 147 -8.46 19.29 5.63
CA TRP A 147 -7.39 19.32 6.62
C TRP A 147 -6.12 18.60 6.13
N LEU A 148 -6.25 17.41 5.52
CA LEU A 148 -5.11 16.67 4.95
C LEU A 148 -4.40 17.46 3.86
N GLU A 149 -5.15 18.08 2.95
CA GLU A 149 -4.59 18.91 1.88
C GLU A 149 -3.83 20.11 2.45
N LYS A 150 -4.40 20.79 3.44
CA LYS A 150 -3.82 22.00 4.04
C LYS A 150 -2.60 21.72 4.93
N GLU A 151 -2.69 20.69 5.76
CA GLU A 151 -1.72 20.46 6.84
C GLU A 151 -0.74 19.32 6.55
N VAL A 152 -1.02 18.42 5.59
CA VAL A 152 -0.26 17.17 5.45
C VAL A 152 0.41 17.01 4.08
N TRP A 153 -0.20 17.46 2.98
CA TRP A 153 0.29 17.13 1.63
C TRP A 153 1.67 17.68 1.31
N ASP A 154 1.84 19.00 1.36
CA ASP A 154 3.03 19.71 0.87
C ASP A 154 3.40 20.89 1.79
N ASN A 155 3.06 20.81 3.08
CA ASN A 155 3.34 21.87 4.06
C ASN A 155 4.67 21.59 4.80
N PRO A 156 5.79 22.24 4.42
CA PRO A 156 7.11 22.00 5.04
C PRO A 156 7.20 22.51 6.48
N ASP A 157 6.31 23.42 6.87
CA ASP A 157 6.23 23.98 8.23
C ASP A 157 5.30 23.16 9.14
N SER A 158 4.66 22.12 8.61
CA SER A 158 3.80 21.22 9.37
C SER A 158 4.59 20.21 10.18
N GLU A 159 4.05 19.81 11.33
CA GLU A 159 4.54 18.65 12.08
C GLU A 159 4.17 17.31 11.41
N TYR A 160 3.26 17.34 10.43
CA TYR A 160 2.81 16.17 9.69
C TYR A 160 3.55 16.03 8.36
N ASN A 161 3.84 14.78 7.99
CA ASN A 161 4.43 14.45 6.70
C ASN A 161 3.49 13.53 5.92
N GLY A 162 2.97 14.02 4.79
CA GLY A 162 2.11 13.26 3.88
C GLY A 162 2.84 12.31 2.93
N GLU A 163 4.17 12.28 3.00
CA GLU A 163 4.99 11.37 2.24
C GLU A 163 5.20 10.05 2.97
N TRP A 164 5.07 8.97 2.20
CA TRP A 164 5.42 7.62 2.64
C TRP A 164 6.44 7.00 1.67
N LEU A 165 7.65 6.78 2.18
CA LEU A 165 8.68 5.96 1.55
C LEU A 165 8.37 4.48 1.73
N VAL A 166 7.97 3.82 0.65
CA VAL A 166 7.62 2.40 0.67
C VAL A 166 8.87 1.57 0.92
N GLY A 167 8.88 0.81 2.01
CA GLY A 167 10.03 -0.03 2.38
C GLY A 167 10.97 0.56 3.42
N HIS A 168 10.76 1.80 3.89
CA HIS A 168 11.70 2.48 4.80
C HIS A 168 11.87 1.74 6.13
N GLU A 169 10.80 1.58 6.93
CA GLU A 169 10.92 0.87 8.22
C GLU A 169 11.09 -0.65 8.06
N ARG A 170 10.40 -1.21 7.06
CA ARG A 170 10.31 -2.65 6.78
C ARG A 170 10.00 -2.85 5.30
N GLY A 171 10.55 -3.91 4.71
CA GLY A 171 10.21 -4.34 3.36
C GLY A 171 8.79 -4.89 3.24
N LEU A 172 8.47 -5.52 2.12
CA LEU A 172 7.13 -6.08 1.91
C LEU A 172 6.90 -7.30 2.83
N ASP A 173 5.64 -7.53 3.20
CA ASP A 173 5.25 -8.71 3.98
C ASP A 173 4.60 -9.74 3.06
N ALA A 174 5.30 -10.84 2.78
CA ALA A 174 4.73 -11.99 2.08
C ALA A 174 3.83 -12.76 3.04
N ARG A 175 2.51 -12.66 2.85
CA ARG A 175 1.51 -13.26 3.75
C ARG A 175 0.61 -14.24 3.02
N ASN A 176 0.08 -15.21 3.77
CA ASN A 176 -1.04 -16.03 3.32
C ASN A 176 -2.11 -16.21 4.41
N GLY A 177 -3.33 -16.53 4.00
CA GLY A 177 -4.46 -16.82 4.90
C GLY A 177 -5.70 -15.99 4.60
N THR A 178 -6.56 -15.84 5.60
CA THR A 178 -7.83 -15.12 5.48
C THR A 178 -7.60 -13.61 5.59
N LEU A 179 -7.55 -12.92 4.45
CA LEU A 179 -7.12 -11.51 4.38
C LEU A 179 -8.15 -10.48 4.91
N TRP A 180 -9.45 -10.72 4.75
CA TRP A 180 -10.48 -9.65 4.89
C TRP A 180 -10.92 -9.32 6.32
N TYR A 181 -10.63 -10.19 7.30
CA TYR A 181 -11.12 -10.04 8.68
C TYR A 181 -10.02 -10.23 9.72
N GLY A 182 -8.76 -10.08 9.29
CA GLY A 182 -7.62 -10.54 10.06
C GLY A 182 -7.43 -12.05 10.00
N GLY A 183 -6.28 -12.49 10.50
CA GLY A 183 -5.80 -13.86 10.36
C GLY A 183 -4.76 -14.02 9.24
N GLY A 184 -4.30 -15.25 9.08
CA GLY A 184 -3.14 -15.56 8.24
C GLY A 184 -1.80 -15.37 8.95
N LYS A 185 -0.72 -15.70 8.23
CA LYS A 185 0.64 -15.70 8.77
C LYS A 185 1.61 -15.04 7.80
N THR A 186 2.60 -14.35 8.36
CA THR A 186 3.80 -13.94 7.63
C THR A 186 4.58 -15.17 7.22
N ILE A 187 4.89 -15.28 5.94
CA ILE A 187 5.82 -16.26 5.38
C ILE A 187 7.24 -15.70 5.51
N MET A 188 7.42 -14.43 5.11
CA MET A 188 8.66 -13.68 5.27
C MET A 188 8.34 -12.19 5.24
N LEU A 189 9.05 -11.43 6.07
CA LEU A 189 9.03 -9.97 6.07
C LEU A 189 10.38 -9.48 5.54
N GLY A 190 10.34 -8.56 4.58
CA GLY A 190 11.55 -7.94 4.04
C GLY A 190 12.18 -6.92 4.98
N GLU A 191 13.44 -6.62 4.72
CA GLU A 191 14.24 -5.64 5.44
C GLU A 191 13.87 -4.21 5.01
N GLY A 192 13.91 -3.30 5.98
CA GLY A 192 13.83 -1.87 5.73
C GLY A 192 15.19 -1.28 5.35
N PHE A 193 15.22 -0.02 4.93
CA PHE A 193 16.43 0.71 4.56
C PHE A 193 16.57 2.03 5.30
#